data_AF-L1P9R1-F1
#
_entry.id   AF-L1P9R1-F1
#
_cell.length_a   1.000
_cell.length_b   1.000
_cell.length_c   1.000
_cell.angle_alpha   90.00
_cell.angle_beta   90.00
_cell.angle_gamma   90.00
#
_symmetry.space_group_name_H-M   'P 1'
#
loop_
_entity.id
_entity.type
_entity.pdbx_description
1 polymer ?
#
loop_
_entity_poly.entity_id
_entity_poly.type
_entity_poly.pdbx_seq_one_letter_code
_entity_poly.pdbx_strand_id
1 'polypeptide(L)'
;MKKVLSALFALALASCVPSTGSTNASLTSPEGLKDAQALLADNFAKYDGKIVAVGFSVDADDHIDMVDVTYKEGSKATAASYVVYTKQVIESNPYAGLEAEKGLKVSDFKVTELTSLVEKAKALIAEKDKNFTDFRAHKLEYEVQADGSLLTRFVVYANNANTSYFGKRVDAGKPVFAFSFEADTAGNVKAVSGLEL
;
A
#
# COMPACT_ATOMS: atom_id res chain seq x y z
N MET A 1 38.29 51.56 -2.31
CA MET A 1 38.80 50.30 -2.90
C MET A 1 37.94 49.15 -2.38
N LYS A 2 37.17 48.48 -3.27
CA LYS A 2 37.22 47.02 -3.55
C LYS A 2 37.30 46.15 -2.26
N LYS A 3 36.36 45.25 -1.93
CA LYS A 3 35.66 44.27 -2.79
C LYS A 3 34.33 43.82 -2.17
N VAL A 4 33.41 43.52 -3.08
CA VAL A 4 32.20 42.71 -2.94
C VAL A 4 32.56 41.33 -2.39
N LEU A 5 31.78 40.82 -1.43
CA LEU A 5 31.67 39.38 -1.21
C LEU A 5 30.19 39.02 -1.08
N SER A 6 29.60 38.68 -2.21
CA SER A 6 28.28 38.07 -2.31
C SER A 6 28.28 36.78 -1.50
N ALA A 7 27.40 36.69 -0.49
CA ALA A 7 27.15 35.44 0.20
C ALA A 7 26.41 34.50 -0.76
N LEU A 8 27.14 33.47 -1.18
CA LEU A 8 26.71 32.39 -2.03
C LEU A 8 25.46 31.73 -1.42
N PHE A 9 24.37 31.71 -2.19
CA PHE A 9 23.21 30.86 -1.95
C PHE A 9 23.70 29.42 -2.13
N ALA A 10 24.09 28.76 -1.04
CA ALA A 10 24.39 27.33 -1.04
C ALA A 10 23.06 26.59 -1.18
N LEU A 11 22.62 26.42 -2.43
CA LEU A 11 21.62 25.46 -2.82
C LEU A 11 22.20 24.09 -2.43
N ALA A 12 21.84 23.59 -1.25
CA ALA A 12 22.08 22.21 -0.88
C ALA A 12 21.27 21.36 -1.85
N LEU A 13 21.90 20.95 -2.96
CA LEU A 13 21.47 19.82 -3.76
C LEU A 13 21.49 18.62 -2.82
N ALA A 14 20.35 18.36 -2.17
CA ALA A 14 20.10 17.10 -1.53
C ALA A 14 20.37 16.03 -2.59
N SER A 15 21.41 15.24 -2.30
CA SER A 15 21.83 14.02 -2.98
C SER A 15 20.84 13.52 -4.03
N CYS A 16 21.24 13.58 -5.30
CA CYS A 16 20.77 12.63 -6.30
C CYS A 16 21.19 11.23 -5.85
N VAL A 17 20.42 10.62 -4.96
CA VAL A 17 20.36 9.16 -4.91
C VAL A 17 19.69 8.79 -6.23
N PRO A 18 20.36 8.05 -7.13
CA PRO A 18 19.65 7.50 -8.27
C PRO A 18 18.58 6.57 -7.68
N SER A 19 17.31 6.97 -7.79
CA SER A 19 16.21 6.09 -7.46
C SER A 19 16.29 4.90 -8.42
N THR A 20 16.83 3.79 -7.95
CA THR A 20 16.82 2.49 -8.63
C THR A 20 15.43 1.86 -8.60
N GLY A 21 14.38 2.67 -8.39
CA GLY A 21 12.99 2.26 -8.38
C GLY A 21 12.63 1.57 -9.69
N SER A 22 12.66 0.25 -9.62
CA SER A 22 12.17 -0.69 -10.60
C SER A 22 10.79 -0.26 -11.06
N THR A 23 10.60 -0.19 -12.38
CA THR A 23 9.28 0.01 -13.00
C THR A 23 8.38 -1.24 -12.89
N ASN A 24 8.78 -2.25 -12.11
CA ASN A 24 8.11 -3.56 -12.04
C ASN A 24 7.39 -3.81 -10.71
N ALA A 25 7.30 -2.81 -9.81
CA ALA A 25 6.57 -2.96 -8.55
C ALA A 25 5.09 -3.33 -8.83
N SER A 26 4.62 -4.40 -8.20
CA SER A 26 3.27 -4.94 -8.38
C SER A 26 2.88 -5.74 -7.15
N LEU A 27 1.57 -5.79 -6.86
CA LEU A 27 1.02 -6.61 -5.78
C LEU A 27 0.78 -8.07 -6.20
N THR A 28 1.02 -8.42 -7.46
CA THR A 28 0.60 -9.70 -8.05
C THR A 28 1.70 -10.76 -8.12
N SER A 29 2.97 -10.38 -7.93
CA SER A 29 4.12 -11.29 -8.04
C SER A 29 5.09 -11.16 -6.87
N PRO A 30 5.82 -12.22 -6.48
CA PRO A 30 6.82 -12.17 -5.41
C PRO A 30 7.92 -11.13 -5.66
N GLU A 31 8.39 -10.99 -6.89
CA GLU A 31 9.38 -10.00 -7.30
C GLU A 31 8.80 -8.58 -7.22
N GLY A 32 7.57 -8.40 -7.71
CA GLY A 32 6.85 -7.12 -7.60
C GLY A 32 6.64 -6.68 -6.16
N LEU A 33 6.38 -7.61 -5.24
CA LEU A 33 6.24 -7.31 -3.81
C LEU A 33 7.56 -6.94 -3.14
N LYS A 34 8.68 -7.53 -3.58
CA LYS A 34 10.02 -7.11 -3.12
C LYS A 34 10.33 -5.69 -3.59
N ASP A 35 10.01 -5.37 -4.84
CA ASP A 35 10.16 -4.02 -5.39
C ASP A 35 9.25 -3.01 -4.67
N ALA A 36 8.01 -3.41 -4.34
CA ALA A 36 7.09 -2.61 -3.54
C ALA A 36 7.62 -2.32 -2.13
N GLN A 37 8.18 -3.34 -1.47
CA GLN A 37 8.84 -3.18 -0.17
C GLN A 37 10.04 -2.22 -0.26
N ALA A 38 10.83 -2.32 -1.32
CA ALA A 38 11.95 -1.42 -1.57
C ALA A 38 11.49 0.02 -1.81
N LEU A 39 10.43 0.24 -2.60
CA LEU A 39 9.84 1.57 -2.80
C LEU A 39 9.42 2.21 -1.47
N LEU A 40 8.79 1.44 -0.58
CA LEU A 40 8.42 1.92 0.74
C LEU A 40 9.66 2.32 1.56
N ALA A 41 10.71 1.49 1.56
CA ALA A 41 11.94 1.75 2.30
C ALA A 41 12.71 2.97 1.77
N ASP A 42 12.94 3.02 0.46
CA ASP A 42 13.75 4.05 -0.19
C ASP A 42 13.15 5.46 -0.03
N ASN A 43 11.82 5.57 0.01
CA ASN A 43 11.13 6.86 0.01
C ASN A 43 10.65 7.30 1.41
N PHE A 44 10.40 6.35 2.33
CA PHE A 44 9.71 6.64 3.58
C PHE A 44 10.43 6.19 4.84
N ALA A 45 11.61 5.56 4.77
CA ALA A 45 12.40 5.22 5.97
C ALA A 45 12.76 6.44 6.85
N LYS A 46 12.75 7.66 6.29
CA LYS A 46 12.87 8.92 7.05
C LYS A 46 11.76 9.11 8.11
N TYR A 47 10.67 8.35 8.03
CA TYR A 47 9.53 8.39 8.94
C TYR A 47 9.46 7.23 9.92
N ASP A 48 10.51 6.41 10.00
CA ASP A 48 10.56 5.26 10.91
C ASP A 48 10.21 5.64 12.36
N GLY A 49 9.30 4.85 12.96
CA GLY A 49 8.77 5.07 14.31
C GLY A 49 7.63 6.09 14.37
N LYS A 50 7.19 6.63 13.23
CA LYS A 50 6.08 7.60 13.12
C LYS A 50 4.98 7.17 12.16
N ILE A 51 5.19 6.12 11.37
CA ILE A 51 4.23 5.68 10.34
C ILE A 51 3.04 5.00 11.01
N VAL A 52 1.83 5.34 10.58
CA VAL A 52 0.58 4.79 11.12
C VAL A 52 -0.35 4.24 10.06
N ALA A 53 -0.16 4.61 8.80
CA ALA A 53 -0.82 3.91 7.71
C ALA A 53 0.09 3.85 6.48
N VAL A 54 -0.04 2.77 5.72
CA VAL A 54 0.60 2.60 4.42
C VAL A 54 -0.43 2.07 3.44
N GLY A 55 -0.55 2.67 2.27
CA GLY A 55 -1.42 2.22 1.19
C GLY A 55 -0.64 2.02 -0.10
N PHE A 56 -1.00 0.97 -0.85
CA PHE A 56 -0.50 0.70 -2.19
C PHE A 56 -1.69 0.73 -3.15
N SER A 57 -1.65 1.68 -4.08
CA SER A 57 -2.58 1.75 -5.21
C SER A 57 -1.91 1.12 -6.43
N VAL A 58 -2.73 0.52 -7.30
CA VAL A 58 -2.26 -0.06 -8.57
C VAL A 58 -3.06 0.50 -9.74
N ASP A 59 -2.43 0.53 -10.90
CA ASP A 59 -3.06 0.91 -12.16
C ASP A 59 -3.92 -0.23 -12.74
N ALA A 60 -4.43 -0.02 -13.97
CA ALA A 60 -5.27 -0.99 -14.65
C ALA A 60 -4.55 -2.30 -15.03
N ASP A 61 -3.22 -2.29 -15.05
CA ASP A 61 -2.35 -3.43 -15.35
C ASP A 61 -1.76 -4.05 -14.07
N ASP A 62 -2.31 -3.68 -12.89
CA ASP A 62 -1.92 -4.15 -11.56
C ASP A 62 -0.45 -3.81 -11.18
N HIS A 63 0.13 -2.77 -11.78
CA HIS A 63 1.39 -2.17 -11.37
C HIS A 63 1.15 -1.10 -10.32
N ILE A 64 2.03 -0.99 -9.33
CA ILE A 64 1.93 0.07 -8.32
C ILE A 64 2.16 1.41 -9.01
N ASP A 65 1.20 2.32 -8.89
CA ASP A 65 1.29 3.69 -9.43
C ASP A 65 1.56 4.73 -8.31
N MET A 66 1.14 4.41 -7.09
CA MET A 66 1.32 5.26 -5.92
C MET A 66 1.47 4.45 -4.62
N VAL A 67 2.35 4.94 -3.75
CA VAL A 67 2.48 4.46 -2.36
C VAL A 67 2.18 5.62 -1.42
N ASP A 68 1.16 5.48 -0.60
CA ASP A 68 0.75 6.47 0.39
C ASP A 68 1.24 6.07 1.78
N VAL A 69 1.77 7.04 2.51
CA VAL A 69 2.19 6.87 3.91
C VAL A 69 1.57 7.99 4.73
N THR A 70 0.86 7.62 5.79
CA THR A 70 0.46 8.56 6.84
C THR A 70 1.41 8.41 8.01
N TYR A 71 2.00 9.51 8.46
CA TYR A 71 2.93 9.54 9.60
C TYR A 71 2.63 10.71 10.53
N LYS A 72 3.10 10.59 11.77
CA LYS A 72 2.86 11.60 12.82
C LYS A 72 3.99 12.61 12.95
N GLU A 73 3.61 13.83 13.27
CA GLU A 73 4.48 14.93 13.67
C GLU A 73 3.92 15.59 14.93
N GLY A 74 4.28 15.04 16.09
CA GLY A 74 3.67 15.43 17.36
C GLY A 74 2.20 15.02 17.41
N SER A 75 1.29 15.97 17.64
CA SER A 75 -0.17 15.74 17.66
C SER A 75 -0.85 15.85 16.30
N LYS A 76 -0.08 16.01 15.22
CA LYS A 76 -0.59 16.13 13.85
C LYS A 76 -0.20 14.91 13.02
N ALA A 77 -0.96 14.69 11.96
CA ALA A 77 -0.70 13.70 10.94
C ALA A 77 -0.35 14.40 9.62
N THR A 78 0.51 13.78 8.84
CA THR A 78 0.88 14.23 7.50
C THR A 78 0.77 13.01 6.56
N ALA A 79 0.17 13.22 5.39
CA ALA A 79 0.18 12.22 4.33
C ALA A 79 1.33 12.53 3.36
N ALA A 80 2.07 11.50 2.96
CA ALA A 80 3.08 11.58 1.93
C ALA A 80 2.83 10.49 0.88
N SER A 81 2.82 10.88 -0.38
CA SER A 81 2.52 9.99 -1.50
C SER A 81 3.73 9.95 -2.44
N TYR A 82 4.28 8.76 -2.64
CA TYR A 82 5.28 8.53 -3.68
C TYR A 82 4.53 8.17 -4.96
N VAL A 83 4.68 9.02 -5.98
CA VAL A 83 4.02 8.86 -7.27
C VAL A 83 5.03 8.29 -8.26
N VAL A 84 4.79 7.06 -8.75
CA VAL A 84 5.78 6.27 -9.48
C VAL A 84 6.17 6.92 -10.82
N TYR A 85 5.20 7.48 -11.54
CA TYR A 85 5.46 8.09 -12.86
C TYR A 85 6.25 9.41 -12.77
N THR A 86 6.12 10.18 -11.68
CA THR A 86 6.92 11.39 -11.45
C THR A 86 8.21 11.10 -10.67
N LYS A 87 8.28 9.96 -9.98
CA LYS A 87 9.34 9.59 -9.04
C LYS A 87 9.52 10.63 -7.95
N GLN A 88 8.42 11.19 -7.45
CA GLN A 88 8.42 12.23 -6.43
C GLN A 88 7.57 11.84 -5.24
N VAL A 89 8.04 12.24 -4.05
CA VAL A 89 7.24 12.24 -2.84
C VAL A 89 6.55 13.60 -2.72
N ILE A 90 5.22 13.58 -2.63
CA ILE A 90 4.38 14.77 -2.43
C ILE A 90 3.82 14.69 -1.02
N GLU A 91 3.99 15.75 -0.24
CA GLU A 91 3.54 15.81 1.15
C GLU A 91 2.36 16.77 1.28
N SER A 92 1.34 16.35 2.04
CA SER A 92 0.21 17.21 2.39
C SER A 92 0.60 18.22 3.47
N ASN A 93 -0.22 19.26 3.65
CA ASN A 93 -0.14 20.03 4.89
C ASN A 93 -0.52 19.14 6.09
N PRO A 94 0.14 19.31 7.26
CA PRO A 94 -0.23 18.56 8.45
C PRO A 94 -1.65 18.88 8.91
N TYR A 95 -2.41 17.85 9.26
CA TYR A 95 -3.78 17.95 9.75
C TYR A 95 -3.93 17.35 11.15
N ALA A 96 -4.90 17.86 11.90
CA ALA A 96 -5.25 17.30 13.21
C ALA A 96 -6.04 16.00 13.02
N GLY A 97 -5.91 15.04 13.94
CA GLY A 97 -6.86 13.92 13.99
C GLY A 97 -6.31 12.51 14.16
N LEU A 98 -5.09 12.32 14.69
CA LEU A 98 -4.65 10.98 15.11
C LEU A 98 -4.29 10.99 16.60
N GLU A 99 -5.23 10.50 17.42
CA GLU A 99 -4.99 10.16 18.83
C GLU A 99 -3.89 9.07 18.93
N ALA A 100 -3.29 8.95 20.11
CA ALA A 100 -1.95 8.41 20.32
C ALA A 100 -1.74 6.89 20.03
N GLU A 101 -1.67 6.51 18.76
CA GLU A 101 -1.04 5.26 18.31
C GLU A 101 0.48 5.40 18.25
N LYS A 102 1.20 4.38 18.71
CA LYS A 102 2.65 4.28 18.52
C LYS A 102 2.93 4.08 17.03
N GLY A 103 3.69 4.99 16.44
CA GLY A 103 4.14 4.84 15.05
C GLY A 103 5.07 3.63 14.88
N LEU A 104 4.99 3.02 13.72
CA LEU A 104 5.81 1.89 13.31
C LEU A 104 6.92 2.32 12.35
N LYS A 105 7.85 1.39 12.10
CA LYS A 105 8.92 1.53 11.12
C LYS A 105 8.49 0.89 9.81
N VAL A 106 9.11 1.29 8.71
CA VAL A 106 8.88 0.66 7.39
C VAL A 106 9.04 -0.86 7.45
N SER A 107 10.01 -1.36 8.22
CA SER A 107 10.25 -2.80 8.38
C SER A 107 9.10 -3.57 9.01
N ASP A 108 8.15 -2.90 9.68
CA ASP A 108 7.01 -3.54 10.33
C ASP A 108 5.88 -3.83 9.32
N PHE A 109 5.85 -3.14 8.19
CA PHE A 109 4.91 -3.35 7.09
C PHE A 109 5.45 -4.41 6.14
N LYS A 110 5.00 -5.66 6.32
CA LYS A 110 5.49 -6.85 5.60
C LYS A 110 4.80 -7.03 4.25
N VAL A 111 5.14 -6.20 3.26
CA VAL A 111 4.55 -6.22 1.91
C VAL A 111 4.71 -7.59 1.25
N THR A 112 5.86 -8.25 1.45
CA THR A 112 6.16 -9.56 0.87
C THR A 112 5.29 -10.70 1.41
N GLU A 113 4.60 -10.52 2.54
CA GLU A 113 3.70 -11.54 3.09
C GLU A 113 2.35 -11.59 2.36
N LEU A 114 2.05 -10.60 1.51
CA LEU A 114 0.79 -10.53 0.76
C LEU A 114 0.51 -11.82 -0.03
N THR A 115 1.52 -12.45 -0.63
CA THR A 115 1.35 -13.72 -1.35
C THR A 115 0.68 -14.78 -0.47
N SER A 116 1.13 -14.94 0.78
CA SER A 116 0.54 -15.93 1.70
C SER A 116 -0.88 -15.56 2.11
N LEU A 117 -1.15 -14.27 2.34
CA LEU A 117 -2.48 -13.79 2.68
C LEU A 117 -3.47 -13.99 1.52
N VAL A 118 -3.03 -13.75 0.29
CA VAL A 118 -3.82 -13.98 -0.91
C VAL A 118 -4.11 -15.47 -1.10
N GLU A 119 -3.17 -16.37 -0.85
CA GLU A 119 -3.45 -17.83 -0.90
C GLU A 119 -4.51 -18.25 0.13
N LYS A 120 -4.48 -17.70 1.34
CA LYS A 120 -5.52 -17.91 2.35
C LYS A 120 -6.88 -17.36 1.90
N ALA A 121 -6.89 -16.17 1.31
CA ALA A 121 -8.10 -15.57 0.74
C ALA A 121 -8.68 -16.44 -0.41
N LYS A 122 -7.84 -16.97 -1.30
CA LYS A 122 -8.27 -17.90 -2.36
C LYS A 122 -8.96 -19.14 -1.78
N ALA A 123 -8.43 -19.70 -0.69
CA ALA A 123 -9.06 -20.83 -0.02
C ALA A 123 -10.47 -20.48 0.50
N LEU A 124 -10.63 -19.33 1.17
CA LEU A 124 -11.92 -18.85 1.64
C LEU A 124 -12.92 -18.62 0.49
N ILE A 125 -12.46 -18.10 -0.65
CA ILE A 125 -13.29 -17.95 -1.85
C ILE A 125 -13.71 -19.32 -2.39
N ALA A 126 -12.77 -20.26 -2.50
CA ALA A 126 -13.02 -21.61 -3.02
C ALA A 126 -13.96 -22.44 -2.14
N GLU A 127 -14.00 -22.20 -0.83
CA GLU A 127 -14.99 -22.79 0.08
C GLU A 127 -16.43 -22.36 -0.26
N LYS A 128 -16.61 -21.17 -0.84
CA LYS A 128 -17.92 -20.66 -1.28
C LYS A 128 -18.23 -21.06 -2.72
N ASP A 129 -17.30 -20.83 -3.64
CA ASP A 129 -17.40 -21.23 -5.03
C ASP A 129 -16.01 -21.50 -5.61
N LYS A 130 -15.80 -22.73 -6.06
CA LYS A 130 -14.54 -23.17 -6.67
C LYS A 130 -14.35 -22.72 -8.12
N ASN A 131 -15.35 -22.09 -8.74
CA ASN A 131 -15.30 -21.69 -10.14
C ASN A 131 -14.63 -20.33 -10.36
N PHE A 132 -14.19 -19.65 -9.29
CA PHE A 132 -13.39 -18.45 -9.42
C PHE A 132 -11.97 -18.76 -9.92
N THR A 133 -11.48 -17.98 -10.88
CA THR A 133 -10.15 -18.12 -11.50
C THR A 133 -9.42 -16.77 -11.55
N ASP A 134 -8.18 -16.74 -12.05
CA ASP A 134 -7.42 -15.51 -12.35
C ASP A 134 -7.34 -14.53 -11.17
N PHE A 135 -7.00 -15.08 -10.00
CA PHE A 135 -6.88 -14.32 -8.76
C PHE A 135 -5.69 -13.36 -8.80
N ARG A 136 -5.93 -12.09 -8.47
CA ARG A 136 -4.90 -11.05 -8.39
C ARG A 136 -5.17 -10.06 -7.26
N ALA A 137 -4.13 -9.66 -6.55
CA ALA A 137 -4.24 -8.61 -5.54
C ALA A 137 -4.28 -7.24 -6.22
N HIS A 138 -5.24 -6.41 -5.82
CA HIS A 138 -5.46 -5.09 -6.43
C HIS A 138 -5.25 -3.94 -5.44
N LYS A 139 -5.34 -4.22 -4.14
CA LYS A 139 -5.15 -3.21 -3.10
C LYS A 139 -4.46 -3.84 -1.91
N LEU A 140 -3.56 -3.09 -1.28
CA LEU A 140 -2.94 -3.43 -0.01
C LEU A 140 -2.85 -2.18 0.86
N GLU A 141 -3.38 -2.26 2.08
CA GLU A 141 -3.35 -1.22 3.07
C GLU A 141 -2.94 -1.79 4.42
N TYR A 142 -2.21 -0.99 5.18
CA TYR A 142 -1.85 -1.25 6.54
C TYR A 142 -2.30 -0.08 7.41
N GLU A 143 -2.90 -0.38 8.54
CA GLU A 143 -3.35 0.62 9.51
C GLU A 143 -2.93 0.18 10.90
N VAL A 144 -2.20 1.04 11.60
CA VAL A 144 -1.93 0.86 13.01
C VAL A 144 -3.23 1.11 13.77
N GLN A 145 -3.59 0.18 14.65
CA GLN A 145 -4.78 0.27 15.48
C GLN A 145 -4.46 0.96 16.80
N ALA A 146 -5.50 1.40 17.53
CA ALA A 146 -5.37 2.08 18.82
C ALA A 146 -4.54 1.31 19.87
N ASP A 147 -4.55 -0.03 19.82
CA ASP A 147 -3.78 -0.90 20.72
C ASP A 147 -2.32 -1.12 20.25
N GLY A 148 -1.93 -0.49 19.14
CA GLY A 148 -0.62 -0.61 18.50
C GLY A 148 -0.46 -1.84 17.62
N SER A 149 -1.51 -2.66 17.46
CA SER A 149 -1.50 -3.77 16.51
C SER A 149 -1.58 -3.26 15.07
N LEU A 150 -1.14 -4.08 14.12
CA LEU A 150 -1.19 -3.76 12.70
C LEU A 150 -2.34 -4.54 12.05
N LEU A 151 -3.28 -3.81 11.46
CA LEU A 151 -4.33 -4.40 10.64
C LEU A 151 -3.92 -4.30 9.17
N THR A 152 -3.93 -5.43 8.48
CA THR A 152 -3.68 -5.49 7.04
C THR A 152 -5.00 -5.63 6.30
N ARG A 153 -5.29 -4.76 5.34
CA ARG A 153 -6.45 -4.85 4.45
C ARG A 153 -5.98 -5.06 3.03
N PHE A 154 -6.65 -5.96 2.31
CA PHE A 154 -6.31 -6.22 0.92
C PHE A 154 -7.52 -6.64 0.11
N VAL A 155 -7.45 -6.38 -1.19
CA VAL A 155 -8.51 -6.73 -2.14
C VAL A 155 -7.95 -7.75 -3.12
N VAL A 156 -8.69 -8.84 -3.31
CA VAL A 156 -8.43 -9.85 -4.34
C VAL A 156 -9.50 -9.74 -5.40
N TYR A 157 -9.08 -9.57 -6.65
CA TYR A 157 -9.92 -9.73 -7.82
C TYR A 157 -9.87 -11.16 -8.33
N ALA A 158 -11.00 -11.67 -8.80
CA ALA A 158 -11.08 -12.97 -9.46
C ALA A 158 -12.14 -12.95 -10.57
N ASN A 159 -11.99 -13.85 -11.53
CA ASN A 159 -12.92 -14.05 -12.64
C ASN A 159 -13.92 -15.16 -12.32
N ASN A 160 -15.17 -15.05 -12.78
CA ASN A 160 -16.13 -16.15 -12.76
C ASN A 160 -17.07 -16.07 -13.95
N ALA A 161 -17.35 -17.20 -14.61
CA ALA A 161 -18.24 -17.25 -15.77
C ALA A 161 -19.68 -16.85 -15.44
N ASN A 162 -20.09 -16.95 -14.17
CA ASN A 162 -21.40 -16.53 -13.71
C ASN A 162 -21.52 -14.99 -13.69
N THR A 163 -22.66 -14.47 -14.14
CA THR A 163 -22.89 -13.02 -14.24
C THR A 163 -23.61 -12.41 -13.02
N SER A 164 -23.99 -13.23 -12.04
CA SER A 164 -24.73 -12.80 -10.85
C SER A 164 -24.55 -13.77 -9.67
N TYR A 165 -23.61 -13.52 -8.76
CA TYR A 165 -23.57 -14.07 -7.40
C TYR A 165 -22.69 -13.18 -6.50
N PHE A 166 -23.09 -13.00 -5.23
CA PHE A 166 -22.33 -12.39 -4.12
C PHE A 166 -21.56 -11.08 -4.44
N GLY A 167 -22.21 -9.94 -4.22
CA GLY A 167 -21.57 -8.62 -4.31
C GLY A 167 -21.52 -7.98 -5.70
N LYS A 168 -21.09 -6.72 -5.74
CA LYS A 168 -21.18 -5.82 -6.90
C LYS A 168 -20.08 -6.14 -7.93
N ARG A 169 -20.47 -6.43 -9.17
CA ARG A 169 -19.52 -6.47 -10.31
C ARG A 169 -18.77 -5.13 -10.37
N VAL A 170 -17.45 -5.19 -10.49
CA VAL A 170 -16.62 -3.97 -10.50
C VAL A 170 -16.82 -3.21 -11.82
N ASP A 171 -17.06 -3.92 -12.92
CA ASP A 171 -17.26 -3.34 -14.26
C ASP A 171 -18.50 -3.91 -14.98
N ALA A 172 -19.26 -3.02 -15.61
CA ALA A 172 -20.31 -3.42 -16.55
C ALA A 172 -19.66 -4.15 -17.74
N GLY A 173 -19.92 -5.45 -17.88
CA GLY A 173 -19.49 -6.26 -19.03
C GLY A 173 -18.25 -7.13 -18.82
N LYS A 174 -17.55 -7.05 -17.67
CA LYS A 174 -16.45 -7.99 -17.34
C LYS A 174 -16.82 -8.92 -16.19
N PRO A 175 -16.41 -10.20 -16.21
CA PRO A 175 -16.69 -11.18 -15.15
C PRO A 175 -15.76 -11.03 -13.94
N VAL A 176 -15.36 -9.80 -13.56
CA VAL A 176 -14.42 -9.57 -12.45
C VAL A 176 -15.18 -9.25 -11.16
N PHE A 177 -14.85 -9.97 -10.11
CA PHE A 177 -15.41 -9.84 -8.75
C PHE A 177 -14.33 -9.35 -7.80
N ALA A 178 -14.72 -8.51 -6.85
CA ALA A 178 -13.85 -7.99 -5.82
C ALA A 178 -14.20 -8.57 -4.46
N PHE A 179 -13.18 -9.08 -3.77
CA PHE A 179 -13.28 -9.62 -2.43
C PHE A 179 -12.35 -8.84 -1.52
N SER A 180 -12.89 -8.26 -0.45
CA SER A 180 -12.10 -7.50 0.52
C SER A 180 -11.82 -8.35 1.74
N PHE A 181 -10.59 -8.32 2.22
CA PHE A 181 -10.13 -9.10 3.35
C PHE A 181 -9.40 -8.24 4.36
N GLU A 182 -9.44 -8.71 5.61
CA GLU A 182 -8.62 -8.23 6.71
C GLU A 182 -7.74 -9.38 7.20
N ALA A 183 -6.49 -9.07 7.54
CA ALA A 183 -5.59 -9.96 8.23
C ALA A 183 -5.03 -9.34 9.50
N ASP A 184 -5.03 -10.11 10.58
CA ASP A 184 -4.40 -9.75 11.84
C ASP A 184 -2.88 -10.01 11.81
N THR A 185 -2.18 -9.65 12.89
CA THR A 185 -0.73 -9.84 13.04
C THR A 185 -0.29 -11.30 13.12
N ALA A 186 -1.21 -12.23 13.36
CA ALA A 186 -0.94 -13.67 13.27
C ALA A 186 -1.15 -14.21 11.83
N GLY A 187 -1.60 -13.34 10.90
CA GLY A 187 -1.89 -13.69 9.52
C GLY A 187 -3.20 -14.46 9.37
N ASN A 188 -4.11 -14.40 10.34
CA ASN A 188 -5.46 -14.95 10.17
C ASN A 188 -6.24 -14.04 9.24
N VAL A 189 -6.77 -14.61 8.15
CA VAL A 189 -7.51 -13.87 7.13
C VAL A 189 -9.00 -14.05 7.36
N LYS A 190 -9.75 -12.94 7.32
CA LYS A 190 -11.22 -12.95 7.30
C LYS A 190 -11.73 -12.13 6.12
N ALA A 191 -12.85 -12.56 5.55
CA ALA A 191 -13.56 -11.79 4.54
C ALA A 191 -14.31 -10.63 5.20
N VAL A 192 -14.26 -9.46 4.57
CA VAL A 192 -14.99 -8.25 4.99
C VAL A 192 -16.11 -7.92 4.00
N SER A 193 -15.92 -8.22 2.71
CA SER A 193 -16.97 -8.04 1.71
C SER A 193 -16.73 -8.93 0.47
N GLY A 194 -17.77 -9.12 -0.33
CA GLY A 194 -17.75 -9.93 -1.56
C GLY A 194 -17.94 -11.43 -1.35
N LEU A 195 -17.78 -11.94 -0.12
CA LEU A 195 -18.04 -13.34 0.24
C LEU A 195 -19.28 -13.55 1.12
N GLU A 196 -20.03 -12.47 1.40
CA GLU A 196 -21.27 -12.56 2.16
C GLU A 196 -22.38 -13.19 1.31
N LEU A 197 -23.16 -14.06 1.95
CA LEU A 197 -24.25 -14.85 1.37
C LEU A 197 -25.47 -14.00 1.00
#